data_AF-A0A7C7CGQ7-F1
#
_entry.id   AF-A0A7C7CGQ7-F1
#
_cell.length_a   1.000
_cell.length_b   1.000
_cell.length_c   1.000
_cell.angle_alpha   90.00
_cell.angle_beta   90.00
_cell.angle_gamma   90.00
#
_symmetry.space_group_name_H-M   'P 1'
#
loop_
_entity.id
_entity.type
_entity.pdbx_description
1 polymer ?
#
loop_
_entity_poly.entity_id
_entity_poly.type
_entity_poly.pdbx_seq_one_letter_code
_entity_poly.pdbx_strand_id
1 'polypeptide(L)'
;MRVWDLFPQFHKSRCALLGIAHNENQKDPEDPKEIVDNFAGPLKEHQHLIRALLFWKYVDKKGYSVDDTTEITTALKEVFDEQSESKLSQTAHNELDRYAAAGFMKLREKIPHPHDLATFLVDYCALLDTNNNN
;
A
#
# COMPACT_ATOMS: atom_id res chain seq x y z
N MET A 1 -18.37 18.37 7.39
CA MET A 1 -16.98 17.92 7.17
C MET A 1 -17.07 16.49 6.66
N ARG A 2 -16.66 16.20 5.42
CA ARG A 2 -16.78 14.84 4.89
C ARG A 2 -15.66 14.01 5.51
N VAL A 3 -15.94 12.73 5.81
CA VAL A 3 -14.93 11.80 6.34
C VAL A 3 -13.67 11.82 5.46
N TRP A 4 -13.85 11.90 4.15
CA TRP A 4 -12.78 12.03 3.15
C TRP A 4 -11.85 13.25 3.32
N ASP A 5 -12.32 14.34 3.92
CA ASP A 5 -11.53 15.58 4.10
C ASP A 5 -10.52 15.47 5.27
N LEU A 6 -10.63 14.44 6.12
CA LEU A 6 -9.71 14.17 7.25
C LEU A 6 -8.56 13.21 6.89
N PHE A 7 -8.54 12.66 5.68
CA PHE A 7 -7.70 11.51 5.30
C PHE A 7 -6.33 11.77 4.63
N PRO A 8 -5.82 12.99 4.36
CA PRO A 8 -4.58 13.16 3.56
C PRO A 8 -3.36 12.37 4.06
N GLN A 9 -3.09 12.39 5.36
CA GLN A 9 -1.92 11.69 5.94
C GLN A 9 -2.16 10.20 6.26
N PHE A 10 -3.40 9.72 6.31
CA PHE A 10 -3.73 8.32 6.68
C PHE A 10 -3.86 7.38 5.47
N HIS A 11 -3.79 7.92 4.26
CA HIS A 11 -4.30 7.29 3.05
C HIS A 11 -3.35 6.27 2.42
N LYS A 12 -2.08 6.66 2.18
CA LYS A 12 -1.17 5.87 1.32
C LYS A 12 -0.89 4.48 1.88
N SER A 13 -0.43 4.38 3.12
CA SER A 13 -0.03 3.09 3.70
C SER A 13 -1.20 2.13 3.96
N ARG A 14 -2.38 2.63 4.37
CA ARG A 14 -3.57 1.77 4.61
C ARG A 14 -4.21 1.32 3.32
N CYS A 15 -4.39 2.22 2.35
CA CYS A 15 -4.89 1.85 1.04
C CYS A 15 -3.89 0.93 0.33
N ALA A 16 -2.58 1.12 0.52
CA ALA A 16 -1.57 0.21 -0.03
C ALA A 16 -1.69 -1.18 0.58
N LEU A 17 -1.87 -1.31 1.89
CA LEU A 17 -2.11 -2.60 2.53
C LEU A 17 -3.38 -3.26 2.00
N LEU A 18 -4.45 -2.50 1.76
CA LEU A 18 -5.69 -3.01 1.17
C LEU A 18 -5.47 -3.49 -0.28
N GLY A 19 -4.77 -2.73 -1.11
CA GLY A 19 -4.42 -3.14 -2.48
C GLY A 19 -3.51 -4.37 -2.50
N ILE A 20 -2.49 -4.42 -1.64
CA ILE A 20 -1.60 -5.58 -1.46
C ILE A 20 -2.39 -6.82 -1.04
N ALA A 21 -3.32 -6.67 -0.07
CA ALA A 21 -4.14 -7.77 0.43
C ALA A 21 -5.05 -8.37 -0.67
N HIS A 22 -5.53 -7.54 -1.60
CA HIS A 22 -6.32 -8.00 -2.74
C HIS A 22 -5.50 -8.33 -3.99
N ASN A 23 -4.17 -8.21 -3.93
CA ASN A 23 -3.27 -8.38 -5.09
C ASN A 23 -3.64 -7.49 -6.28
N GLU A 24 -4.19 -6.29 -6.02
CA GLU A 24 -4.64 -5.33 -7.03
C GLU A 24 -3.68 -4.14 -7.06
N ASN A 25 -3.20 -3.78 -8.25
CA ASN A 25 -2.45 -2.55 -8.48
C ASN A 25 -3.04 -1.81 -9.69
N GLN A 26 -3.02 -0.48 -9.65
CA GLN A 26 -3.35 0.32 -10.83
C GLN A 26 -2.10 0.63 -11.65
N LYS A 27 -2.22 0.74 -12.97
CA LYS A 27 -1.10 1.16 -13.83
C LYS A 27 -0.73 2.63 -13.59
N ASP A 28 -1.74 3.49 -13.48
CA ASP A 28 -1.60 4.94 -13.33
C ASP A 28 -2.69 5.48 -12.38
N PRO A 29 -2.35 6.08 -11.23
CA PRO A 29 -3.33 6.70 -10.34
C PRO A 29 -3.94 7.95 -11.01
N GLU A 30 -5.28 8.04 -11.07
CA GLU A 30 -6.01 9.17 -11.69
C GLU A 30 -5.76 10.53 -11.00
N ASP A 31 -5.31 10.52 -9.73
CA ASP A 31 -5.06 11.72 -8.94
C ASP A 31 -3.78 11.50 -8.12
N PRO A 32 -2.60 11.88 -8.65
CA PRO A 32 -1.33 11.76 -7.93
C PRO A 32 -1.28 12.84 -6.85
N LYS A 33 -2.11 12.73 -5.82
CA LYS A 33 -1.97 13.58 -4.63
C LYS A 33 -0.61 13.31 -4.01
N GLU A 34 0.01 14.41 -3.60
CA GLU A 34 1.40 14.52 -3.15
C GLU A 34 1.94 13.24 -2.51
N ILE A 35 2.98 12.72 -3.14
CA ILE A 35 3.78 11.61 -2.65
C ILE A 35 4.28 12.01 -1.27
N VAL A 36 3.65 11.48 -0.22
CA VAL A 36 4.20 11.58 1.12
C VAL A 36 5.32 10.56 1.18
N ASP A 37 6.57 11.03 1.12
CA ASP A 37 7.79 10.21 1.24
C ASP A 37 7.97 9.60 2.64
N ASN A 38 6.98 9.79 3.52
CA ASN A 38 7.00 9.37 4.90
C ASN A 38 5.80 8.50 5.27
N PHE A 39 6.10 7.42 6.00
CA PHE A 39 5.07 6.65 6.68
C PHE A 39 4.38 7.54 7.71
N ALA A 40 3.05 7.56 7.69
CA ALA A 40 2.24 8.29 8.67
C ALA A 40 2.61 7.85 10.09
N GLY A 41 2.60 8.79 11.06
CA GLY A 41 3.12 8.59 12.42
C GLY A 41 2.79 7.23 13.06
N PRO A 42 1.52 6.82 13.18
CA PRO A 42 1.14 5.54 13.78
C PRO A 42 1.60 4.29 12.99
N LEU A 43 1.92 4.45 11.71
CA LEU A 43 2.38 3.37 10.83
C LEU A 43 3.91 3.32 10.71
N LYS A 44 4.63 4.29 11.27
CA LYS A 44 6.10 4.25 11.36
C LYS A 44 6.57 3.01 12.12
N GLU A 45 5.85 2.59 13.15
CA GLU A 45 6.17 1.37 13.92
C GLU A 45 6.05 0.09 13.08
N HIS A 46 5.18 0.11 12.06
CA HIS A 46 4.95 -1.02 11.16
C HIS A 46 5.65 -0.88 9.80
N GLN A 47 6.53 0.11 9.64
CA GLN A 47 7.21 0.39 8.35
C GLN A 47 7.96 -0.82 7.80
N HIS A 48 8.58 -1.63 8.67
CA HIS A 48 9.34 -2.81 8.25
C HIS A 48 8.42 -3.89 7.65
N LEU A 49 7.24 -4.07 8.23
CA LEU A 49 6.24 -5.00 7.72
C LEU A 49 5.71 -4.54 6.35
N ILE A 50 5.41 -3.25 6.21
CA ILE A 50 4.95 -2.69 4.93
C ILE A 50 6.01 -2.86 3.84
N ARG A 51 7.29 -2.58 4.17
CA ARG A 51 8.43 -2.79 3.27
C ARG A 51 8.57 -4.26 2.86
N ALA A 52 8.47 -5.19 3.81
CA ALA A 52 8.59 -6.63 3.54
C ALA A 52 7.46 -7.13 2.63
N LEU A 53 6.22 -6.70 2.87
CA LEU A 53 5.07 -7.05 2.04
C LEU A 53 5.20 -6.49 0.61
N LEU A 54 5.63 -5.24 0.49
CA LEU A 54 5.91 -4.62 -0.81
C LEU A 54 7.00 -5.38 -1.57
N PHE A 55 8.10 -5.71 -0.90
CA PHE A 55 9.19 -6.48 -1.49
C PHE A 55 8.73 -7.86 -1.96
N TRP A 56 7.97 -8.58 -1.13
CA TRP A 56 7.42 -9.89 -1.51
C TRP A 56 6.55 -9.80 -2.77
N LYS A 57 5.65 -8.81 -2.83
CA LYS A 57 4.84 -8.55 -4.02
C LYS A 57 5.66 -8.14 -5.24
N TYR A 58 6.75 -7.40 -5.05
CA TYR A 58 7.65 -7.00 -6.13
C TYR A 58 8.36 -8.21 -6.76
N VAL A 59 8.91 -9.08 -5.92
CA VAL A 59 9.58 -10.34 -6.33
C VAL A 59 8.60 -11.24 -7.10
N ASP A 60 7.40 -11.44 -6.54
CA ASP A 60 6.33 -12.25 -7.16
C ASP A 60 5.93 -11.70 -8.53
N LYS A 61 5.70 -10.38 -8.64
CA LYS A 61 5.36 -9.70 -9.89
C LYS A 61 6.44 -9.81 -10.96
N LYS A 62 7.72 -9.83 -10.55
CA LYS A 62 8.87 -9.95 -11.46
C LYS A 62 9.17 -11.40 -11.86
N GLY A 63 8.57 -12.37 -11.18
CA GLY A 63 8.84 -13.79 -11.39
C GLY A 63 10.24 -14.20 -10.94
N TYR A 64 10.83 -13.46 -10.00
CA TYR A 64 12.14 -13.82 -9.44
C TYR A 64 12.03 -15.05 -8.56
N SER A 65 12.97 -15.97 -8.72
CA SER A 65 13.09 -17.15 -7.87
C SER A 65 13.66 -16.75 -6.51
N VAL A 66 12.97 -17.15 -5.44
CA VAL A 66 13.46 -16.99 -4.07
C VAL A 66 14.72 -17.80 -3.76
N ASP A 67 14.98 -18.83 -4.56
CA ASP A 67 16.17 -19.68 -4.42
C ASP A 67 17.38 -19.11 -5.19
N ASP A 68 17.18 -18.14 -6.09
CA ASP A 68 18.27 -17.48 -6.80
C ASP A 68 18.75 -16.24 -6.02
N THR A 69 19.93 -16.39 -5.41
CA THR A 69 20.57 -15.33 -4.63
C THR A 69 20.84 -14.07 -5.48
N THR A 70 21.10 -14.23 -6.77
CA THR A 70 21.42 -13.12 -7.70
C THR A 70 20.18 -12.30 -8.00
N GLU A 71 19.05 -12.96 -8.28
CA GLU A 71 17.76 -12.31 -8.55
C GLU A 71 17.24 -11.60 -7.31
N ILE A 72 17.32 -12.24 -6.15
CA ILE A 72 16.93 -11.62 -4.87
C ILE A 72 17.82 -10.43 -4.51
N THR A 73 19.14 -10.53 -4.72
CA THR A 73 20.04 -9.39 -4.51
C THR A 73 19.72 -8.22 -5.45
N THR A 74 19.33 -8.52 -6.69
CA THR A 74 18.90 -7.50 -7.66
C THR A 74 17.60 -6.85 -7.21
N ALA A 75 16.60 -7.64 -6.81
CA ALA A 75 15.34 -7.14 -6.27
C ALA A 75 15.54 -6.25 -5.04
N LEU A 76 16.45 -6.63 -4.14
CA LEU A 76 16.77 -5.83 -2.95
C LEU A 76 17.30 -4.44 -3.33
N LYS A 77 18.21 -4.37 -4.31
CA LYS A 77 18.77 -3.09 -4.79
C LYS A 77 17.74 -2.24 -5.54
N GLU A 78 16.78 -2.86 -6.20
CA GLU A 78 15.72 -2.14 -6.91
C GLU A 78 14.65 -1.58 -5.96
N VAL A 79 14.41 -2.26 -4.84
CA VAL A 79 13.34 -1.90 -3.89
C VAL A 79 13.82 -1.00 -2.76
N PHE A 80 15.03 -1.23 -2.24
CA PHE A 80 15.53 -0.53 -1.05
C PHE A 80 16.57 0.54 -1.41
N ASP A 81 16.48 1.68 -0.74
CA ASP A 81 17.45 2.76 -0.82
C ASP A 81 17.85 3.17 0.60
N GLU A 82 19.11 2.96 0.98
CA GLU A 82 19.59 3.30 2.32
C GLU A 82 19.64 4.81 2.57
N GLN A 83 19.67 5.63 1.53
CA GLN A 83 19.75 7.08 1.64
C GLN A 83 18.38 7.74 1.84
N SER A 84 17.29 7.06 1.50
CA SER A 84 15.94 7.60 1.68
C SER A 84 15.48 7.51 3.15
N GLU A 85 14.60 8.44 3.56
CA GLU A 85 13.99 8.45 4.91
C GLU A 85 13.10 7.21 5.10
N SER A 86 12.35 6.86 4.05
CA SER A 86 11.47 5.69 3.99
C SER A 86 12.21 4.36 3.81
N LYS A 87 13.52 4.37 3.54
CA LYS A 87 14.32 3.22 3.11
C LYS A 87 13.84 2.51 1.84
N LEU A 88 12.95 3.16 1.08
CA LEU A 88 12.43 2.67 -0.19
C LEU A 88 13.03 3.47 -1.34
N SER A 89 13.28 2.80 -2.46
CA SER A 89 13.64 3.45 -3.72
C SER A 89 12.43 4.17 -4.33
N GLN A 90 12.66 5.04 -5.31
CA GLN A 90 11.58 5.65 -6.08
C GLN A 90 10.68 4.61 -6.76
N THR A 91 11.27 3.52 -7.27
CA THR A 91 10.54 2.42 -7.89
C THR A 91 9.58 1.77 -6.89
N ALA A 92 10.05 1.54 -5.66
CA ALA A 92 9.23 0.99 -4.59
C ALA A 92 8.13 1.95 -4.15
N HIS A 93 8.40 3.26 -4.09
CA HIS A 93 7.36 4.27 -3.84
C HIS A 93 6.27 4.24 -4.91
N ASN A 94 6.66 4.18 -6.18
CA ASN A 94 5.71 4.10 -7.30
C ASN A 94 4.86 2.83 -7.21
N GLU A 95 5.44 1.66 -6.89
CA GLU A 95 4.66 0.44 -6.70
C GLU A 95 3.72 0.54 -5.49
N LEU A 96 4.18 1.12 -4.38
CA LEU A 96 3.33 1.34 -3.21
C LEU A 96 2.15 2.27 -3.53
N ASP A 97 2.37 3.29 -4.36
CA ASP A 97 1.31 4.20 -4.85
C ASP A 97 0.29 3.47 -5.73
N ARG A 98 0.74 2.55 -6.59
CA ARG A 98 -0.15 1.74 -7.43
C ARG A 98 -1.06 0.82 -6.59
N TYR A 99 -0.51 0.23 -5.53
CA TYR A 99 -1.31 -0.53 -4.56
C TYR A 99 -2.26 0.38 -3.78
N ALA A 100 -1.79 1.57 -3.37
CA ALA A 100 -2.63 2.53 -2.66
C ALA A 100 -3.82 3.01 -3.50
N ALA A 101 -3.59 3.27 -4.79
CA ALA A 101 -4.64 3.69 -5.71
C ALA A 101 -5.71 2.59 -5.90
N ALA A 102 -5.28 1.34 -6.11
CA ALA A 102 -6.19 0.21 -6.21
C ALA A 102 -7.00 -0.02 -4.92
N GLY A 103 -6.34 0.00 -3.76
CA GLY A 103 -7.03 -0.11 -2.47
C GLY A 103 -8.02 1.03 -2.24
N PHE A 104 -7.69 2.25 -2.64
CA PHE A 104 -8.60 3.38 -2.54
C PHE A 104 -9.83 3.26 -3.45
N MET A 105 -9.65 2.79 -4.69
CA MET A 105 -10.79 2.54 -5.57
C MET A 105 -11.75 1.53 -4.95
N LYS A 106 -11.21 0.42 -4.42
CA LYS A 106 -12.00 -0.62 -3.78
C LYS A 106 -12.74 -0.12 -2.56
N LEU A 107 -12.07 0.71 -1.76
CA LEU A 107 -12.66 1.42 -0.63
C LEU A 107 -13.83 2.30 -1.08
N ARG A 108 -13.64 3.09 -2.14
CA ARG A 108 -14.66 4.01 -2.67
C ARG A 108 -15.86 3.29 -3.29
N GLU A 109 -15.63 2.16 -3.95
CA GLU A 109 -16.69 1.32 -4.51
C GLU A 109 -17.57 0.73 -3.41
N LYS A 110 -16.96 0.29 -2.31
CA LYS A 110 -17.65 -0.42 -1.23
C LYS A 110 -18.24 0.52 -0.18
N ILE A 111 -17.61 1.68 0.02
CA ILE A 111 -18.02 2.67 1.02
C ILE A 111 -18.13 4.05 0.32
N PRO A 112 -19.11 4.27 -0.57
CA PRO A 112 -19.18 5.50 -1.35
C PRO A 112 -19.53 6.74 -0.50
N HIS A 113 -20.29 6.56 0.58
CA HIS A 113 -20.76 7.66 1.45
C HIS A 113 -20.71 7.27 2.94
N PRO A 114 -19.52 7.22 3.56
CA PRO A 114 -19.43 6.99 5.00
C PRO A 114 -20.06 8.18 5.74
N HIS A 115 -21.15 7.90 6.47
CA HIS A 115 -21.89 8.92 7.24
C HIS A 115 -21.17 9.29 8.54
N ASP A 116 -20.38 8.37 9.10
CA ASP A 116 -19.60 8.56 10.32
C ASP A 116 -18.36 7.65 10.33
N LEU A 117 -17.41 7.95 11.22
CA LEU A 117 -16.14 7.24 11.33
C LEU A 117 -16.30 5.79 11.83
N ALA A 118 -17.27 5.53 12.71
CA ALA A 118 -17.46 4.19 13.26
C ALA A 118 -17.95 3.22 12.18
N THR A 119 -18.96 3.65 11.41
CA THR A 119 -19.46 2.91 10.24
C THR A 119 -18.33 2.67 9.22
N PHE A 120 -17.54 3.70 8.93
CA PHE A 120 -16.38 3.56 8.04
C PHE A 120 -15.38 2.49 8.54
N LEU A 121 -15.04 2.49 9.83
CA LEU A 121 -14.07 1.54 10.39
C LEU A 121 -14.62 0.10 10.37
N VAL A 122 -15.91 -0.09 10.65
CA VAL A 122 -16.56 -1.41 10.56
C VAL A 122 -16.51 -1.94 9.14
N ASP A 123 -16.92 -1.13 8.16
CA ASP A 123 -16.91 -1.52 6.75
C ASP A 123 -15.49 -1.76 6.23
N TYR A 124 -14.52 -0.94 6.67
CA TYR A 124 -13.10 -1.13 6.35
C TYR A 124 -12.55 -2.45 6.89
N CYS A 125 -12.84 -2.79 8.15
CA CYS A 125 -12.42 -4.07 8.72
C CYS A 125 -13.08 -5.25 7.99
N ALA A 126 -14.37 -5.15 7.64
CA ALA A 126 -15.05 -6.18 6.87
C ALA A 126 -14.40 -6.42 5.50
N LEU A 127 -13.91 -5.36 4.83
CA LEU A 127 -13.17 -5.50 3.57
C LEU A 127 -11.86 -6.27 3.73
N LEU A 128 -11.16 -6.11 4.86
CA LEU A 128 -9.93 -6.84 5.15
C LEU A 128 -10.22 -8.32 5.43
N ASP A 129 -11.29 -8.63 6.18
CA ASP A 129 -11.66 -10.00 6.56
C ASP A 129 -12.17 -10.86 5.39
N THR A 130 -12.66 -10.23 4.32
CA THR A 130 -13.18 -10.94 3.15
C THR A 130 -12.10 -11.80 2.45
N ASN A 131 -10.81 -11.57 2.72
CA ASN A 131 -9.70 -12.37 2.20
C ASN A 131 -9.31 -13.58 3.07
N ASN A 132 -9.84 -13.74 4.29
CA ASN A 132 -9.49 -14.86 5.19
C ASN A 132 -10.32 -16.14 4.95
N ASN A 133 -11.23 -16.14 3.98
CA ASN A 133 -12.18 -17.24 3.72
C ASN A 133 -11.94 -17.97 2.38
N ASN A 134 -10.74 -17.90 1.79
CA ASN A 134 -10.37 -18.71 0.62
C ASN A 134 -9.10 -19.52 0.89
#